data_AF-A0A645JAR1-F1
#
_entry.id   AF-A0A645JAR1-F1
#
_cell.length_a   1.000
_cell.length_b   1.000
_cell.length_c   1.000
_cell.angle_alpha   90.00
_cell.angle_beta   90.00
_cell.angle_gamma   90.00
#
_symmetry.space_group_name_H-M   'P 1'
#
loop_
_entity.id
_entity.type
_entity.pdbx_description
1 polymer ?
#
loop_
_entity_poly.entity_id
_entity_poly.type
_entity_poly.pdbx_seq_one_letter_code
_entity_poly.pdbx_strand_id
1 'polypeptide(L)'
;MGFGHAGDGNLHIYPFKDELSDEEWTLKSKNVMDNLYEKAKEMGGLVSGEHGIGRVKMEYLEETVGKASMDLMFGIKKVFDPNLILNPGKVCHKL
;
A
#
# COMPACT_ATOMS: atom_id res chain seq x y z
N MET A 1 -0.50 8.86 16.66
CA MET A 1 -1.36 8.12 17.61
C MET A 1 -1.69 6.78 16.97
N GLY A 2 -1.55 5.68 17.70
CA GLY A 2 -1.88 4.34 17.20
C GLY A 2 -3.13 3.83 17.91
N PHE A 3 -4.12 3.39 17.13
CA PHE A 3 -5.28 2.66 17.63
C PHE A 3 -5.63 1.59 16.60
N GLY A 4 -6.45 0.62 16.98
CA GLY A 4 -6.87 -0.40 16.03
C GLY A 4 -7.71 -1.48 16.68
N HIS A 5 -7.90 -2.55 15.93
CA HIS A 5 -8.72 -3.69 16.31
C HIS A 5 -7.80 -4.84 16.72
N ALA A 6 -7.51 -4.94 18.02
CA ALA A 6 -6.62 -5.99 18.52
C ALA A 6 -7.17 -7.40 18.28
N GLY A 7 -8.50 -7.56 18.18
CA GLY A 7 -9.16 -8.85 17.98
C GLY A 7 -8.89 -9.50 16.63
N ASP A 8 -8.59 -8.72 15.59
CA ASP A 8 -8.29 -9.20 14.23
C ASP A 8 -6.87 -8.82 13.77
N GLY A 9 -6.10 -8.12 14.60
CA GLY A 9 -4.72 -7.74 14.30
C GLY A 9 -4.58 -6.52 13.39
N ASN A 10 -5.63 -5.69 13.25
CA ASN A 10 -5.60 -4.50 12.38
C ASN A 10 -5.16 -3.24 13.16
N LEU A 11 -4.11 -2.56 12.68
CA LEU A 11 -3.55 -1.35 13.29
C LEU A 11 -3.72 -0.14 12.38
N HIS A 12 -4.18 0.97 12.95
CA HIS A 12 -4.39 2.24 12.28
C HIS A 12 -3.35 3.25 12.74
N ILE A 13 -2.49 3.66 11.81
CA ILE A 13 -1.34 4.52 12.09
C ILE A 13 -1.50 5.83 11.33
N TYR A 14 -1.39 6.93 12.07
CA TYR A 14 -1.49 8.28 11.52
C TYR A 14 -0.24 9.08 11.91
N PRO A 15 0.63 9.42 10.94
CA PRO A 15 1.62 10.46 11.15
C PRO A 15 0.92 11.83 11.15
N PHE A 16 1.45 12.79 11.90
CA PHE A 16 0.92 14.16 11.98
C PHE A 16 1.99 15.14 11.52
N LYS A 17 1.57 16.15 10.72
CA LYS A 17 2.46 17.14 10.13
C LYS A 17 3.05 18.12 11.15
N ASP A 18 2.25 18.51 12.14
CA ASP A 18 2.63 19.51 13.15
C ASP A 18 3.19 20.79 12.47
N GLU A 19 4.24 21.39 13.04
CA GLU A 19 4.91 22.58 12.51
C GLU A 19 5.90 22.31 11.36
N LEU A 20 5.94 21.09 10.79
CA LEU A 20 6.84 20.78 9.67
C LEU A 20 6.45 21.52 8.40
N SER A 21 7.45 21.94 7.62
CA SER A 21 7.21 22.41 6.24
C SER A 21 6.64 21.29 5.36
N ASP A 22 6.01 21.64 4.23
CA ASP A 22 5.47 20.65 3.29
C ASP A 22 6.54 19.71 2.73
N GLU A 23 7.74 20.23 2.49
CA GLU A 23 8.88 19.46 1.99
C GLU A 23 9.35 18.44 3.03
N GLU A 24 9.59 18.89 4.26
CA GLU A 24 9.99 18.01 5.36
C GLU A 24 8.91 16.97 5.67
N TRP A 25 7.65 17.38 5.65
CA TRP A 25 6.52 16.49 5.87
C TRP A 25 6.45 15.39 4.82
N THR A 26 6.59 15.75 3.54
CA THR A 26 6.52 14.79 2.44
C THR A 26 7.64 13.75 2.57
N LEU A 27 8.86 14.18 2.86
CA LEU A 27 10.01 13.28 3.03
C LEU A 27 9.85 12.40 4.29
N LYS A 28 9.55 12.99 5.44
CA LYS A 28 9.46 12.27 6.71
C LYS A 28 8.26 11.32 6.73
N SER A 29 7.09 11.74 6.25
CA SER A 29 5.91 10.88 6.20
C SER A 29 6.14 9.68 5.28
N LYS A 30 6.77 9.86 4.12
CA LYS A 30 7.16 8.74 3.25
C LYS A 30 8.07 7.76 3.98
N ASN A 31 9.15 8.24 4.60
CA ASN A 31 10.10 7.37 5.32
C ASN A 31 9.43 6.62 6.48
N VAL A 32 8.53 7.28 7.21
CA VAL A 32 7.74 6.62 8.27
C VAL A 32 6.88 5.52 7.68
N MET A 33 6.18 5.76 6.57
CA MET A 33 5.35 4.74 5.93
C MET A 33 6.19 3.58 5.39
N ASP A 34 7.33 3.85 4.75
CA ASP A 34 8.24 2.82 4.22
C ASP A 34 8.69 1.87 5.36
N ASN A 35 9.19 2.44 6.47
CA ASN A 35 9.61 1.66 7.63
C ASN A 35 8.46 0.84 8.27
N LEU A 36 7.23 1.39 8.27
CA LEU A 36 6.07 0.69 8.81
C LEU A 36 5.68 -0.52 7.96
N TYR A 37 5.70 -0.40 6.63
CA TYR A 37 5.40 -1.52 5.74
C TYR A 37 6.51 -2.58 5.77
N GLU A 38 7.77 -2.17 5.82
CA GLU A 38 8.89 -3.09 6.01
C GLU A 38 8.72 -3.87 7.32
N LYS A 39 8.41 -3.16 8.43
CA LYS A 39 8.21 -3.81 9.71
C LYS A 39 7.01 -4.75 9.72
N ALA A 40 5.90 -4.35 9.11
CA ALA A 40 4.73 -5.21 8.96
C ALA A 40 5.09 -6.49 8.18
N LYS A 41 5.86 -6.37 7.09
CA LYS A 41 6.33 -7.49 6.28
C LYS A 41 7.23 -8.44 7.08
N GLU A 42 8.18 -7.93 7.86
CA GLU A 42 9.02 -8.76 8.76
C GLU A 42 8.18 -9.60 9.73
N MET A 43 7.04 -9.06 10.16
CA MET A 43 6.11 -9.71 11.09
C MET A 43 5.08 -10.61 10.38
N GLY A 44 5.16 -10.79 9.07
CA GLY A 44 4.18 -11.55 8.27
C GLY A 44 2.83 -10.84 8.10
N GLY A 45 2.78 -9.53 8.34
CA GLY A 45 1.61 -8.69 8.17
C GLY A 45 1.31 -8.35 6.70
N LEU A 46 0.18 -7.68 6.49
CA LEU A 46 -0.32 -7.29 5.17
C LEU A 46 -0.29 -5.77 4.98
N VAL A 47 -0.16 -5.33 3.72
CA VAL A 47 -0.12 -3.92 3.31
C VAL A 47 -1.42 -3.15 3.61
N SER A 48 -2.53 -3.86 3.74
CA SER A 48 -3.82 -3.25 4.06
C SER A 48 -4.71 -4.23 4.81
N GLY A 49 -5.18 -3.83 6.00
CA GLY A 49 -6.22 -4.57 6.73
C GLY A 49 -7.59 -4.40 6.07
N GLU A 50 -7.99 -3.15 5.78
CA GLU A 50 -9.36 -2.83 5.33
C GLU A 50 -9.45 -1.85 4.14
N HIS A 51 -8.48 -0.95 3.95
CA HIS A 51 -8.60 0.16 3.00
C HIS A 51 -8.18 -0.16 1.56
N GLY A 52 -7.86 -1.42 1.26
CA GLY A 52 -7.38 -1.84 -0.06
C GLY A 52 -6.03 -1.21 -0.45
N ILE A 53 -5.68 -1.27 -1.74
CA ILE A 53 -4.36 -0.90 -2.27
C ILE A 53 -4.37 0.44 -3.03
N GLY A 54 -5.32 0.62 -3.95
CA GLY A 54 -5.39 1.81 -4.80
C GLY A 54 -4.10 2.04 -5.59
N ARG A 55 -3.68 3.31 -5.71
CA ARG A 55 -2.39 3.70 -6.32
C ARG A 55 -1.26 3.72 -5.28
N VAL A 56 -1.54 4.31 -4.11
CA VAL A 56 -0.53 4.65 -3.10
C VAL A 56 0.20 3.43 -2.58
N LYS A 57 -0.49 2.29 -2.40
CA LYS A 57 0.11 1.11 -1.77
C LYS A 57 0.64 0.06 -2.74
N MET A 58 0.69 0.37 -4.04
CA MET A 58 1.00 -0.63 -5.06
C MET A 58 2.44 -1.14 -4.97
N GLU A 59 3.38 -0.26 -4.65
CA GLU A 59 4.80 -0.64 -4.52
C GLU A 59 5.00 -1.58 -3.33
N TYR A 60 4.41 -1.26 -2.17
CA TYR A 60 4.45 -2.15 -1.01
C TYR A 60 3.73 -3.49 -1.26
N LEU A 61 2.64 -3.49 -2.05
CA LEU A 61 1.98 -4.73 -2.45
C LEU A 61 2.93 -5.61 -3.26
N GLU A 62 3.57 -5.06 -4.29
CA GLU A 62 4.53 -5.77 -5.14
C GLU A 62 5.68 -6.36 -4.31
N GLU A 63 6.20 -5.60 -3.34
CA GLU A 63 7.24 -6.07 -2.41
C GLU A 63 6.77 -7.19 -1.48
N THR A 64 5.48 -7.23 -1.15
CA THR A 64 4.91 -8.21 -0.21
C THR A 64 4.51 -9.50 -0.92
N VAL A 65 3.84 -9.41 -2.07
CA VAL A 65 3.31 -10.60 -2.79
C VAL A 65 4.21 -11.09 -3.91
N GLY A 66 5.21 -10.28 -4.30
CA GLY A 66 6.18 -10.60 -5.34
C GLY A 66 5.64 -10.50 -6.77
N LYS A 67 6.58 -10.51 -7.72
CA LYS A 67 6.29 -10.32 -9.15
C LYS A 67 5.28 -11.33 -9.70
N ALA A 68 5.40 -12.61 -9.34
CA ALA A 68 4.52 -13.65 -9.87
C ALA A 68 3.04 -13.40 -9.52
N SER A 69 2.76 -12.98 -8.29
CA SER A 69 1.40 -12.63 -7.85
C SER A 69 0.89 -11.37 -8.56
N MET A 70 1.75 -10.37 -8.75
CA MET A 70 1.42 -9.16 -9.51
C MET A 70 1.09 -9.47 -10.96
N ASP A 71 1.89 -10.31 -11.63
CA ASP A 71 1.67 -10.74 -13.01
C ASP A 71 0.35 -11.51 -13.14
N LEU A 72 0.02 -12.37 -12.16
CA LEU A 72 -1.25 -13.10 -12.14
C LEU A 72 -2.45 -12.13 -12.02
N MET A 73 -2.40 -11.18 -11.09
CA MET A 73 -3.45 -10.16 -10.94
C MET A 73 -3.61 -9.33 -12.22
N PHE A 74 -2.50 -8.95 -12.86
CA PHE A 74 -2.54 -8.23 -14.13
C PHE A 74 -3.09 -9.08 -15.27
N GLY A 75 -2.78 -10.38 -15.32
CA GLY A 75 -3.35 -11.33 -16.26
C GLY A 75 -4.88 -11.40 -16.14
N ILE A 76 -5.39 -11.53 -14.90
CA ILE A 76 -6.84 -11.50 -14.62
C ILE A 76 -7.43 -10.17 -15.09
N LYS A 77 -6.80 -9.04 -14.74
CA LYS A 77 -7.23 -7.71 -15.17
C LYS A 77 -7.38 -7.60 -16.68
N LYS A 78 -6.42 -8.14 -17.45
CA LYS A 78 -6.43 -8.10 -18.92
C LYS A 78 -7.53 -8.94 -19.56
N VAL A 79 -8.00 -10.00 -18.91
CA VAL A 79 -9.14 -10.79 -19.38
C VAL A 79 -10.43 -9.96 -19.35
N PHE A 80 -10.63 -9.19 -18.28
CA PHE A 80 -11.87 -8.41 -18.07
C PHE A 80 -11.81 -6.96 -18.58
N ASP A 81 -10.60 -6.42 -18.73
CA ASP A 81 -10.36 -5.04 -19.18
C ASP A 81 -9.15 -5.00 -20.13
N PRO A 82 -9.30 -5.52 -21.37
CA PRO A 82 -8.20 -5.62 -22.33
C PRO A 82 -7.61 -4.24 -22.70
N ASN A 83 -8.47 -3.21 -22.71
CA ASN A 83 -8.12 -1.83 -23.05
C ASN A 83 -7.61 -1.01 -21.85
N LEU A 84 -7.58 -1.59 -20.64
CA LEU A 84 -7.12 -0.95 -19.41
C LEU A 84 -7.85 0.37 -19.08
N ILE A 85 -9.15 0.46 -19.34
CA ILE A 85 -9.92 1.69 -19.09
C ILE A 85 -10.55 1.74 -17.70
N LEU A 86 -10.69 0.58 -17.03
CA LEU A 86 -11.31 0.51 -15.72
C LEU A 86 -10.28 0.78 -14.62
N ASN A 87 -10.28 2.02 -14.14
CA ASN A 87 -9.48 2.45 -12.98
C ASN A 87 -7.96 2.27 -13.19
N PRO A 88 -7.39 2.94 -14.21
CA PRO A 88 -6.03 2.69 -14.65
C PRO A 88 -4.99 3.14 -13.62
N GLY A 89 -3.84 2.46 -13.58
CA GLY A 89 -2.75 2.79 -12.67
C GLY A 89 -3.01 2.45 -11.20
N LYS A 90 -3.89 1.49 -10.91
CA LYS A 90 -4.24 1.07 -9.55
C LYS A 90 -4.14 -0.45 -9.40
N VAL A 91 -3.83 -0.89 -8.18
CA VAL A 91 -3.74 -2.28 -7.71
C VAL A 91 -2.66 -3.14 -8.36
N CYS A 92 -2.70 -3.38 -9.67
CA CYS A 92 -1.91 -4.42 -10.34
C CYS A 92 -1.17 -3.96 -11.62
N HIS A 93 -1.23 -2.67 -11.96
CA HIS A 93 -0.42 -2.10 -13.04
C HIS A 93 -0.18 -0.62 -12.82
N LYS A 94 0.97 -0.13 -13.29
CA LYS A 94 1.32 1.30 -13.34
C LYS A 94 0.79 1.91 -14.64
N LEU A 95 0.55 3.23 -14.62
CA LEU A 95 0.26 4.02 -15.83
C LEU A 95 1.52 4.18 -16.68
#